data_AF-A0A5J5L575-F1
#
_entry.id   AF-A0A5J5L575-F1
#
_cell.length_a   1.000
_cell.length_b   1.000
_cell.length_c   1.000
_cell.angle_alpha   90.00
_cell.angle_beta   90.00
_cell.angle_gamma   90.00
#
_symmetry.space_group_name_H-M   'P 1'
#
loop_
_entity.id
_entity.type
_entity.pdbx_description
1 polymer ?
#
loop_
_entity_poly.entity_id
_entity_poly.type
_entity_poly.pdbx_seq_one_letter_code
_entity_poly.pdbx_strand_id
1 'polypeptide(L)' 'MQAIAGVLLFVAGLTGAIWPEVTLQFWFFGAVNEGSASASTKTFFRGLGVLCAVAGLLVLISG' A
#
# COMPACT_ATOMS: atom_id res chain seq x y z
N MET A 1 8.18 -19.36 5.21
CA MET A 1 7.05 -18.73 4.47
C MET A 1 6.60 -17.40 5.07
N GLN A 2 6.62 -17.21 6.41
CA GLN A 2 6.21 -15.95 7.05
C GLN A 2 7.08 -14.73 6.69
N ALA A 3 8.41 -14.90 6.64
CA ALA A 3 9.31 -13.81 6.24
C ALA A 3 9.03 -13.27 4.83
N ILE A 4 8.71 -14.15 3.86
CA ILE A 4 8.37 -13.75 2.48
C ILE A 4 7.06 -12.97 2.47
N ALA A 5 6.05 -13.41 3.24
CA ALA A 5 4.79 -12.69 3.37
C ALA A 5 4.99 -11.30 4.01
N GLY A 6 5.84 -11.21 5.04
CA GLY A 6 6.21 -9.95 5.68
C GLY A 6 6.90 -8.98 4.72
N VAL A 7 7.87 -9.47 3.93
CA VAL A 7 8.57 -8.66 2.90
C VAL A 7 7.60 -8.17 1.83
N LEU A 8 6.71 -9.04 1.33
CA LEU A 8 5.73 -8.65 0.31
C LEU A 8 4.73 -7.61 0.83
N LEU A 9 4.23 -7.78 2.07
CA LEU A 9 3.38 -6.79 2.74
C LEU A 9 4.09 -5.46 2.94
N PHE A 10 5.36 -5.51 3.33
CA PHE A 10 6.18 -4.32 3.54
C PHE A 10 6.37 -3.53 2.24
N VAL A 11 6.78 -4.22 1.17
CA VAL A 11 7.00 -3.61 -0.15
C VAL A 11 5.69 -3.06 -0.71
N ALA A 12 4.60 -3.83 -0.66
CA ALA A 12 3.29 -3.39 -1.13
C ALA A 12 2.79 -2.15 -0.36
N GLY A 13 2.97 -2.14 0.97
CA GLY A 13 2.63 -1.00 1.81
C GLY A 13 3.44 0.24 1.50
N LEU A 14 4.76 0.10 1.31
CA LEU A 14 5.65 1.19 0.93
C LEU A 14 5.29 1.78 -0.44
N THR A 15 5.04 0.94 -1.44
CA THR A 15 4.62 1.40 -2.77
C THR A 15 3.26 2.11 -2.71
N GLY A 16 2.30 1.60 -1.93
CA GLY A 16 1.00 2.25 -1.73
C GLY A 16 1.08 3.57 -0.96
N ALA A 17 2.06 3.74 -0.07
CA ALA A 17 2.28 4.97 0.67
C ALA A 17 2.98 6.06 -0.18
N ILE A 18 3.98 5.66 -0.97
CA ILE A 18 4.76 6.60 -1.79
C ILE A 18 3.94 7.03 -3.01
N TRP A 19 3.41 6.05 -3.76
CA TRP A 19 2.66 6.25 -5.01
C TRP A 19 1.24 5.67 -4.91
N PRO A 20 0.35 6.30 -4.13
CA PRO A 20 -1.03 5.83 -3.94
C PRO A 20 -1.82 5.82 -5.26
N GLU A 21 -1.58 6.77 -6.17
CA GLU A 21 -2.31 6.88 -7.45
C GLU A 21 -1.96 5.74 -8.41
N VAL A 22 -0.67 5.48 -8.61
CA VAL A 22 -0.18 4.38 -9.45
C VAL A 22 -0.63 3.04 -8.87
N THR A 23 -0.56 2.90 -7.54
CA THR A 23 -1.03 1.70 -6.83
C THR A 23 -2.54 1.52 -7.02
N LEU A 24 -3.36 2.57 -6.81
CA LEU A 24 -4.80 2.51 -7.06
C LEU A 24 -5.14 2.16 -8.50
N GLN A 25 -4.49 2.78 -9.48
CA GLN A 25 -4.67 2.43 -10.89
C GLN A 25 -4.31 0.97 -11.15
N PHE A 26 -3.19 0.48 -10.61
CA PHE A 26 -2.77 -0.89 -10.82
C PHE A 26 -3.75 -1.90 -10.17
N TRP A 27 -4.13 -1.67 -8.91
CA TRP A 27 -5.00 -2.58 -8.14
C TRP A 27 -6.46 -2.56 -8.59
N PHE A 28 -6.94 -1.43 -9.12
CA PHE A 28 -8.29 -1.31 -9.66
C PHE A 28 -8.32 -1.42 -11.20
N PHE A 29 -7.28 -1.97 -11.84
CA PHE A 29 -7.21 -2.15 -13.30
C PHE A 29 -7.53 -0.88 -14.11
N GLY A 30 -7.09 0.28 -13.63
CA GLY A 30 -7.31 1.57 -14.27
C GLY A 30 -8.73 2.13 -14.07
N ALA A 31 -9.58 1.49 -13.26
CA ALA A 31 -10.93 1.99 -12.99
C ALA A 31 -10.94 3.32 -12.20
N VAL A 32 -9.83 3.64 -11.52
CA VAL A 32 -9.66 4.90 -10.78
C VAL A 32 -8.71 5.80 -11.57
N ASN A 33 -9.23 6.89 -12.14
CA ASN A 33 -8.44 7.87 -12.88
C ASN A 33 -7.75 8.85 -11.91
N GLU A 34 -6.54 9.32 -12.24
CA GLU A 34 -5.76 10.28 -11.41
C GLU A 34 -6.53 11.56 -11.06
N GLY A 35 -7.50 11.94 -11.89
CA GLY A 35 -8.36 13.10 -11.70
C GLY A 35 -9.63 12.85 -10.87
N SER A 36 -10.02 11.60 -10.61
CA SER A 36 -11.24 11.28 -9.83
C SER A 36 -10.96 11.03 -8.35
N ALA A 37 -9.70 10.80 -7.99
CA ALA A 37 -9.30 10.57 -6.61
C ALA A 37 -9.18 11.90 -5.85
N SER A 38 -10.18 12.22 -5.03
CA SER A 38 -10.16 13.37 -4.11
C SER A 38 -8.92 13.34 -3.20
N ALA A 39 -8.43 14.50 -2.77
CA ALA A 39 -7.29 14.63 -1.87
C ALA A 39 -7.45 13.82 -0.56
N SER A 40 -8.70 13.64 -0.11
CA SER A 40 -9.04 12.80 1.03
C SER A 40 -8.78 11.31 0.76
N THR A 41 -9.15 10.82 -0.42
CA THR A 41 -8.91 9.43 -0.86
C THR A 41 -7.42 9.14 -0.97
N LYS A 42 -6.62 10.05 -1.55
CA LYS A 42 -5.16 9.91 -1.63
C LYS A 42 -4.52 9.79 -0.23
N THR A 43 -4.97 10.62 0.71
CA THR A 43 -4.49 10.59 2.10
C THR A 43 -4.88 9.28 2.81
N PHE A 44 -6.09 8.78 2.59
CA PHE A 44 -6.55 7.50 3.13
C PHE A 44 -5.68 6.34 2.63
N PHE A 45 -5.44 6.25 1.31
CA PHE A 45 -4.61 5.18 0.73
C PHE A 45 -3.14 5.28 1.16
N ARG A 46 -2.60 6.48 1.32
CA ARG A 46 -1.27 6.66 1.93
C ARG A 46 -1.23 6.09 3.35
N GLY A 47 -2.23 6.42 4.18
CA GLY A 47 -2.33 5.88 5.54
C GLY A 47 -2.45 4.35 5.57
N LEU A 48 -3.27 3.79 4.69
CA LEU A 48 -3.42 2.34 4.54
C LEU A 48 -2.11 1.66 4.10
N GLY A 49 -1.37 2.28 3.17
CA GLY A 49 -0.06 1.81 2.74
C GLY A 49 0.95 1.79 3.89
N VAL A 50 1.00 2.86 4.69
CA VAL A 50 1.85 2.93 5.88
C VAL A 50 1.48 1.84 6.89
N LEU A 51 0.18 1.60 7.12
CA LEU A 51 -0.28 0.53 8.01
C LEU A 51 0.15 -0.86 7.51
N CYS A 52 0.06 -1.11 6.20
CA CYS A 52 0.55 -2.36 5.60
C CYS A 52 2.07 -2.50 5.73
N ALA A 53 2.83 -1.41 5.59
CA ALA A 53 4.27 -1.43 5.80
C ALA A 53 4.60 -1.77 7.26
N VAL A 54 3.92 -1.13 8.23
CA VAL A 54 4.12 -1.42 9.66
C VAL A 54 3.73 -2.86 9.98
N ALA A 55 2.61 -3.36 9.45
CA ALA A 55 2.18 -4.75 9.63
C ALA A 55 3.19 -5.75 9.03
N GLY A 56 3.69 -5.49 7.82
CA GLY A 56 4.73 -6.30 7.17
C GLY A 56 6.02 -6.33 7.97
N LEU A 57 6.44 -5.19 8.53
CA LEU A 57 7.59 -5.08 9.42
C LEU A 57 7.39 -5.89 10.71
N LEU A 58 6.21 -5.77 11.35
CA LEU A 58 5.89 -6.52 12.56
C LEU A 58 5.92 -8.04 12.30
N VAL A 59 5.36 -8.50 11.19
CA VAL A 59 5.40 -9.92 10.79
C VAL A 59 6.83 -10.40 10.55
N LEU A 60 7.69 -9.54 9.97
CA LEU A 60 9.12 -9.80 9.77
C LEU A 60 9.90 -9.93 11.08
N ILE A 61 9.51 -9.17 12.11
CA ILE A 61 10.18 -9.18 13.42
C ILE A 61 9.66 -10.35 14.29
N SER A 62 8.40 -10.76 14.10
CA SER A 62 7.75 -11.80 14.90
C SER A 62 7.96 -13.23 14.42
N GLY A 63 8.41 -13.41 13.17
CA GLY A 63 8.54 -14.70 12.48
C GLY A 63 9.97 -15.13 12.26
#